data_AF-E1KS29-F1
#
_entry.id   AF-E1KS29-F1
#
_cell.length_a   1.000
_cell.length_b   1.000
_cell.length_c   1.000
_cell.angle_alpha   90.00
_cell.angle_beta   90.00
_cell.angle_gamma   90.00
#
_symmetry.space_group_name_H-M   'P 1'
#
loop_
_entity.id
_entity.type
_entity.pdbx_description
1 polymer ?
#
loop_
_entity_poly.entity_id
_entity_poly.type
_entity_poly.pdbx_seq_one_letter_code
_entity_poly.pdbx_strand_id
1 'polypeptide(L)'
;MIKIYGMKTCPDCVAVDEQVKGNNRYEVIDIGDHVRYLKEFLRLRDNNDVFADAREKGYAGIPCFVLEDGIVTLNPIEAGLQAPGDDTPSCNIDGTGC
;
A
#
# COMPACT_ATOMS: atom_id res chain seq x y z
N MET A 1 -11.08 -3.85 11.34
CA MET A 1 -10.80 -2.77 10.38
C MET A 1 -9.47 -3.04 9.74
N ILE A 2 -9.43 -3.06 8.42
CA ILE A 2 -8.21 -3.25 7.61
C ILE A 2 -7.58 -1.88 7.41
N LYS A 3 -6.29 -1.74 7.72
CA LYS A 3 -5.54 -0.51 7.44
C LYS A 3 -4.86 -0.60 6.09
N ILE A 4 -4.89 0.49 5.34
CA ILE A 4 -4.26 0.60 4.02
C ILE A 4 -3.26 1.75 4.09
N TYR A 5 -1.97 1.46 4.02
CA TYR A 5 -0.93 2.47 3.90
C TYR A 5 -0.62 2.71 2.42
N GLY A 6 -0.73 3.96 1.99
CA GLY A 6 -0.53 4.36 0.59
C GLY A 6 -0.18 5.82 0.46
N MET A 7 -0.09 6.31 -0.78
CA MET A 7 0.10 7.73 -1.09
C MET A 7 -0.75 8.12 -2.29
N LYS A 8 -1.31 9.33 -2.28
CA LYS A 8 -2.09 9.86 -3.41
C LYS A 8 -1.30 10.00 -4.73
N THR A 9 0.03 9.96 -4.67
CA THR A 9 0.93 9.99 -5.84
C THR A 9 1.29 8.60 -6.37
N CYS A 10 0.79 7.52 -5.77
CA CYS A 10 0.94 6.16 -6.25
C CYS A 10 -0.33 5.73 -6.99
N PRO A 11 -0.27 5.43 -8.29
CA PRO A 11 -1.44 5.06 -9.08
C PRO A 11 -2.19 3.82 -8.54
N ASP A 12 -1.47 2.80 -8.07
CA ASP A 12 -2.08 1.62 -7.44
C ASP A 12 -2.84 1.96 -6.15
N CYS A 13 -2.30 2.88 -5.35
CA CYS A 13 -2.98 3.34 -4.13
C CYS A 13 -4.28 4.09 -4.48
N VAL A 14 -4.26 4.91 -5.54
CA VAL A 14 -5.48 5.61 -6.00
C VAL A 14 -6.55 4.62 -6.46
N ALA A 15 -6.17 3.55 -7.16
CA ALA A 15 -7.10 2.50 -7.57
C ALA A 15 -7.72 1.77 -6.36
N VAL A 16 -6.93 1.54 -5.30
CA VAL A 16 -7.41 0.96 -4.03
C VAL A 16 -8.34 1.92 -3.29
N ASP A 17 -7.99 3.20 -3.19
CA ASP A 17 -8.77 4.22 -2.49
C ASP A 17 -10.19 4.35 -3.06
N GLU A 18 -10.34 4.28 -4.39
CA GLU A 18 -11.66 4.31 -5.04
C GLU A 18 -12.49 3.05 -4.75
N GLN A 19 -11.87 1.87 -4.62
CA GLN A 19 -12.59 0.62 -4.28
C GLN A 19 -13.16 0.65 -2.84
N VAL A 20 -12.49 1.34 -1.92
CA VAL A 20 -12.85 1.34 -0.49
C VAL A 20 -13.62 2.59 -0.04
N LYS A 21 -13.91 3.51 -0.97
CA LYS A 21 -14.57 4.78 -0.71
C LYS A 21 -15.92 4.59 -0.01
N GLY A 22 -16.06 5.17 1.18
CA GLY A 22 -17.27 5.07 2.00
C GLY A 22 -17.47 3.71 2.69
N ASN A 23 -16.51 2.79 2.58
CA ASN A 23 -16.56 1.49 3.25
C ASN A 23 -15.81 1.56 4.60
N ASN A 24 -16.57 1.46 5.69
CA ASN A 24 -16.04 1.55 7.06
C ASN A 24 -15.21 0.33 7.50
N ARG A 25 -15.09 -0.71 6.68
CA ARG A 25 -14.18 -1.83 6.91
C ARG A 25 -12.72 -1.40 6.76
N TYR A 26 -12.45 -0.36 5.98
CA TYR A 26 -11.10 0.08 5.63
C TYR A 26 -10.77 1.45 6.24
N GLU A 27 -9.52 1.59 6.68
CA GLU A 27 -8.91 2.86 7.08
C GLU A 27 -7.76 3.16 6.12
N VAL A 28 -7.92 4.19 5.29
CA VAL A 28 -6.86 4.65 4.38
C VAL A 28 -5.95 5.63 5.13
N ILE A 29 -4.65 5.33 5.12
CA ILE A 29 -3.60 6.08 5.78
C ILE A 29 -2.62 6.56 4.70
N ASP A 30 -2.71 7.85 4.36
CA ASP A 30 -1.75 8.49 3.47
C ASP A 30 -0.44 8.76 4.22
N ILE A 31 0.61 8.02 3.85
CA ILE A 31 1.93 8.16 4.49
C ILE A 31 2.63 9.46 4.10
N GLY A 32 2.18 10.12 3.02
CA GLY A 32 2.65 11.43 2.58
C GLY A 32 2.04 12.60 3.35
N ASP A 33 0.88 12.41 3.98
CA ASP A 33 0.16 13.51 4.67
C ASP A 33 0.84 13.96 5.97
N HIS A 34 1.56 13.07 6.67
CA HIS A 34 2.30 13.42 7.89
C HIS A 34 3.41 12.42 8.23
N VAL A 35 4.55 12.91 8.74
CA VAL A 35 5.72 12.09 9.14
C VAL A 35 5.42 11.01 10.19
N ARG A 36 4.28 11.11 10.90
CA ARG A 36 3.88 10.12 11.90
C ARG A 36 3.40 8.83 11.24
N TYR A 37 2.65 8.96 10.15
CA TYR A 37 2.14 7.85 9.35
C TYR A 37 3.28 7.22 8.56
N LEU A 38 4.17 8.04 8.01
CA LEU A 38 5.41 7.53 7.42
C LEU A 38 6.24 6.73 8.42
N LYS A 39 6.42 7.21 9.66
CA LYS A 39 7.15 6.47 10.71
C LYS A 39 6.46 5.16 11.10
N GLU A 40 5.13 5.15 11.18
CA GLU A 40 4.35 3.93 11.43
C GLU A 40 4.55 2.92 10.31
N PHE A 41 4.45 3.35 9.05
CA PHE A 41 4.69 2.52 7.89
C PHE A 41 6.15 2.01 7.81
N LEU A 42 7.15 2.86 8.04
CA LEU A 42 8.56 2.45 8.03
C LEU A 42 8.85 1.37 9.08
N ARG A 43 8.21 1.43 10.25
CA ARG A 43 8.34 0.36 11.26
C ARG A 43 7.80 -0.98 10.73
N LEU A 44 6.70 -0.98 9.97
CA LEU A 44 6.18 -2.18 9.32
C LEU A 44 7.12 -2.63 8.19
N ARG A 45 7.44 -1.72 7.26
CA ARG A 45 8.27 -1.97 6.08
C ARG A 45 9.64 -2.52 6.42
N ASP A 46 10.29 -1.99 7.45
CA ASP A 46 11.69 -2.34 7.74
C ASP A 46 11.81 -3.64 8.57
N ASN A 47 10.72 -4.12 9.19
CA ASN A 47 10.75 -5.26 10.12
C ASN A 47 9.87 -6.45 9.70
N ASN A 48 9.10 -6.35 8.61
CA ASN A 48 8.27 -7.45 8.12
C ASN A 48 8.84 -8.06 6.83
N ASP A 49 8.86 -9.39 6.75
CA ASP A 49 9.44 -10.15 5.63
C ASP A 49 8.68 -9.97 4.31
N VAL A 50 7.40 -9.59 4.35
CA VAL A 50 6.62 -9.32 3.13
C VAL A 50 7.23 -8.19 2.28
N PHE A 51 8.03 -7.32 2.89
CA PHE A 51 8.73 -6.23 2.22
C PHE A 51 10.16 -6.58 1.79
N ALA A 52 10.62 -7.82 1.95
CA ALA A 52 12.01 -8.17 1.62
C ALA A 52 12.36 -7.83 0.16
N ASP A 53 11.51 -8.22 -0.79
CA ASP A 53 11.68 -7.92 -2.22
C ASP A 53 11.60 -6.41 -2.50
N ALA A 54 10.64 -5.72 -1.88
CA ALA A 54 10.49 -4.28 -2.01
C ALA A 54 11.73 -3.52 -1.51
N ARG A 55 12.32 -3.93 -0.38
CA ARG A 55 13.56 -3.34 0.14
C ARG A 55 14.75 -3.62 -0.76
N GLU A 56 14.87 -4.85 -1.27
CA GLU A 56 15.95 -5.26 -2.17
C GLU A 56 15.93 -4.45 -3.47
N LYS A 57 14.74 -4.24 -4.05
CA LYS A 57 14.57 -3.54 -5.33
C LYS A 57 14.38 -2.02 -5.19
N GLY A 58 14.36 -1.50 -3.97
CA GLY A 58 14.20 -0.08 -3.70
C GLY A 58 12.77 0.46 -3.81
N TYR A 59 11.76 -0.41 -3.90
CA TYR A 59 10.36 -0.02 -3.92
C TYR A 59 9.87 0.47 -2.55
N ALA A 60 8.85 1.31 -2.57
CA ALA A 60 8.18 1.77 -1.36
C ALA A 60 7.45 0.63 -0.64
N GLY A 61 6.81 -0.29 -1.38
CA GLY A 61 5.97 -1.35 -0.83
C GLY A 61 4.56 -0.87 -0.48
N ILE A 62 3.98 -0.01 -1.32
CA ILE A 62 2.61 0.47 -1.19
C ILE A 62 1.81 0.14 -2.47
N PRO A 63 0.49 -0.09 -2.39
CA PRO A 63 -0.33 -0.13 -1.18
C PRO A 63 0.03 -1.32 -0.27
N CYS A 64 0.04 -1.07 1.04
CA CYS A 64 0.28 -2.07 2.08
C CYS A 64 -0.99 -2.26 2.92
N PHE A 65 -1.38 -3.50 3.15
CA PHE A 65 -2.59 -3.85 3.88
C PHE A 65 -2.24 -4.51 5.21
N VAL A 66 -2.83 -4.02 6.30
CA VAL A 66 -2.82 -4.69 7.60
C VAL A 66 -4.22 -5.21 7.85
N LEU A 67 -4.37 -6.54 7.79
CA LEU A 67 -5.64 -7.24 7.96
C LEU A 67 -6.13 -7.14 9.41
N GLU A 68 -7.38 -7.56 9.65
CA GLU A 68 -8.03 -7.41 10.95
C GLU A 68 -7.36 -8.23 12.07
N ASP A 69 -6.66 -9.30 11.71
CA ASP A 69 -5.87 -10.16 12.59
C ASP A 69 -4.41 -9.70 12.75
N GLY A 70 -4.03 -8.58 12.10
CA GLY A 70 -2.69 -8.02 12.14
C GLY A 70 -1.72 -8.58 11.11
N ILE A 71 -2.15 -9.52 10.24
CA ILE A 71 -1.34 -9.97 9.11
C ILE A 71 -1.08 -8.80 8.18
N VAL A 72 0.18 -8.65 7.74
CA VAL A 72 0.58 -7.63 6.77
C VAL A 72 0.76 -8.28 5.42
N THR A 73 0.17 -7.69 4.38
CA THR A 73 0.27 -8.16 3.00
C THR A 73 0.38 -6.99 2.02
N LEU A 74 1.00 -7.25 0.87
CA LEU A 74 1.03 -6.34 -0.28
C LEU A 74 0.03 -6.78 -1.37
N ASN A 75 -0.70 -7.88 -1.13
CA ASN A 75 -1.66 -8.43 -2.06
C ASN A 75 -3.08 -7.86 -1.78
N PRO A 76 -3.66 -7.06 -2.69
CA PRO A 76 -5.00 -6.49 -2.49
C PRO A 76 -6.10 -7.56 -2.40
N ILE A 77 -5.91 -8.73 -3.02
CA ILE A 77 -6.89 -9.82 -2.97
C ILE A 77 -7.06 -10.36 -1.55
N GLU A 78 -5.98 -10.45 -0.78
CA GLU A 78 -6.01 -10.87 0.62
C GLU A 78 -6.73 -9.85 1.51
N ALA A 79 -6.74 -8.57 1.12
CA ALA A 79 -7.53 -7.53 1.77
C ALA A 79 -9.02 -7.53 1.33
N GLY A 80 -9.41 -8.41 0.39
CA GLY A 80 -10.77 -8.45 -0.17
C GLY A 80 -11.01 -7.40 -1.26
N LEU A 81 -9.96 -6.97 -1.96
CA LEU A 81 -9.99 -5.98 -3.04
C LEU A 81 -9.54 -6.61 -4.36
N GLN A 82 -9.77 -5.90 -5.46
CA GLN A 82 -9.30 -6.29 -6.78
C GLN A 82 -7.87 -5.78 -6.99
N ALA A 83 -7.08 -6.55 -7.74
CA ALA A 83 -5.74 -6.14 -8.15
C ALA A 83 -5.81 -4.91 -9.10
N PRO A 84 -4.77 -4.06 -9.13
CA PRO A 84 -4.64 -3.01 -10.14
C PRO A 84 -4.72 -3.61 -11.55
N GLY A 85 -5.31 -2.88 -12.48
CA GLY A 85 -5.37 -3.30 -13.90
C GLY A 85 -4.03 -3.11 -14.61
N ASP A 86 -3.87 -3.80 -15.74
CA ASP A 86 -2.62 -3.81 -16.53
C ASP A 86 -2.24 -2.42 -17.09
N ASP A 87 -3.20 -1.49 -17.20
CA ASP A 87 -3.02 -0.13 -17.74
C ASP A 87 -2.65 0.92 -16.66
N THR A 88 -2.27 0.48 -15.45
CA THR A 88 -1.98 1.42 -14.35
C THR A 88 -0.65 2.16 -14.60
N PRO A 89 -0.61 3.50 -14.51
CA PRO A 89 0.61 4.28 -14.73
C PRO A 89 1.75 3.88 -13.80
N SER A 90 2.99 4.00 -14.29
CA SER A 90 4.21 3.74 -13.52
C SER A 90 4.52 4.87 -12.53
N CYS A 91 4.96 4.52 -11.31
CA CYS A 91 5.55 5.47 -10.35
C CYS A 91 7.00 5.16 -9.98
N ASN A 92 7.62 4.20 -10.66
CA ASN A 92 9.02 3.84 -10.44
C ASN A 92 9.96 4.95 -10.95
N ILE A 93 11.16 5.04 -10.36
CA ILE A 93 12.13 6.11 -10.61
C ILE A 93 12.63 6.07 -12.07
N ASP A 94 12.72 4.89 -12.68
CA ASP A 94 13.14 4.71 -14.07
C ASP A 94 11.96 4.72 -15.08
N GLY A 95 10.73 4.91 -14.58
CA GLY A 95 9.51 4.91 -15.39
C GLY A 95 9.02 3.52 -15.84
N THR A 96 9.56 2.43 -15.27
CA THR A 96 9.11 1.06 -15.55
C THR A 96 8.28 0.48 -14.40
N GLY A 97 7.06 0.02 -14.68
CA GLY A 97 6.21 -0.64 -13.67
C GLY A 97 5.86 0.24 -12.47
N CYS A 98 5.23 -0.33 -11.44
CA CYS A 98 4.98 0.38 -10.20
C CYS A 98 6.24 0.39 -9.31
#